data_AF-A0A9D6K937-F1
#
_entry.id   AF-A0A9D6K937-F1
#
_cell.length_a   1.000
_cell.length_b   1.000
_cell.length_c   1.000
_cell.angle_alpha   90.00
_cell.angle_beta   90.00
_cell.angle_gamma   90.00
#
_symmetry.space_group_name_H-M   'P 1'
#
loop_
_entity.id
_entity.type
_entity.pdbx_description
1 polymer ?
#
loop_
_entity_poly.entity_id
_entity_poly.type
_entity_poly.pdbx_seq_one_letter_code
_entity_poly.pdbx_strand_id
1 'polypeptide(L)'
;MVFPSAQIQPKIAKGREIYNFRCYICHAYAGDGKTLAANVLAPRPRNFTDPAEMKGIDNRRMFFFFFNGRQGTAMESFREILTDEEIESVVAFIRYAFIEKKFKNINYHSPENQWYDFEKKYPKAIKYFLYEGEDDSLTEELKIGKGIFETSCITCHLVKERHEEINIIFRKEK
;
A
#
# COMPACT_ATOMS: atom_id res chain seq x y z
N MET A 1 -1.25 8.25 -10.86
CA MET A 1 -2.08 9.34 -10.31
C MET A 1 -2.05 9.27 -8.77
N VAL A 2 -2.22 10.40 -8.07
CA VAL A 2 -2.33 10.48 -6.60
C VAL A 2 -3.81 10.47 -6.21
N PHE A 3 -4.16 9.85 -5.08
CA PHE A 3 -5.56 9.79 -4.61
C PHE A 3 -6.05 11.19 -4.18
N PRO A 4 -7.17 11.69 -4.73
CA PRO A 4 -7.64 13.05 -4.43
C PRO A 4 -8.23 13.15 -3.02
N SER A 5 -8.00 14.27 -2.33
CA SER A 5 -8.61 14.56 -1.02
C SER A 5 -10.00 15.21 -1.14
N ALA A 6 -10.33 15.82 -2.28
CA ALA A 6 -11.62 16.46 -2.52
C ALA A 6 -12.46 15.67 -3.54
N GLN A 7 -13.78 15.56 -3.30
CA GLN A 7 -14.80 14.96 -4.17
C GLN A 7 -14.79 13.43 -4.34
N ILE A 8 -14.46 12.70 -3.28
CA ILE A 8 -14.62 11.23 -3.27
C ILE A 8 -15.99 10.87 -2.72
N GLN A 9 -16.65 9.89 -3.36
CA GLN A 9 -17.94 9.38 -2.90
C GLN A 9 -17.82 8.90 -1.44
N PRO A 10 -18.80 9.22 -0.57
CA PRO A 10 -18.73 8.85 0.86
C PRO A 10 -18.43 7.37 1.11
N LYS A 11 -18.98 6.46 0.29
CA LYS A 11 -18.71 5.02 0.35
C LYS A 11 -17.22 4.69 0.15
N ILE A 12 -16.56 5.34 -0.81
CA ILE A 12 -15.14 5.13 -1.08
C ILE A 12 -14.26 5.75 0.01
N ALA A 13 -14.65 6.92 0.53
CA ALA A 13 -13.96 7.55 1.65
C ALA A 13 -14.00 6.66 2.90
N LYS A 14 -15.17 6.10 3.23
CA LYS A 14 -15.31 5.14 4.34
C LYS A 14 -14.48 3.87 4.12
N GLY A 15 -14.51 3.33 2.91
CA GLY A 15 -13.69 2.17 2.55
C GLY A 15 -12.20 2.41 2.72
N ARG A 16 -11.72 3.61 2.36
CA ARG A 16 -10.32 4.01 2.57
C ARG A 16 -9.95 4.08 4.04
N GLU A 17 -10.80 4.67 4.88
CA GLU A 17 -10.58 4.75 6.32
C GLU A 17 -10.38 3.36 6.93
N ILE A 18 -11.29 2.44 6.62
CA ILE A 18 -11.23 1.05 7.12
C ILE A 18 -10.00 0.33 6.58
N TYR A 19 -9.72 0.45 5.28
CA TYR A 19 -8.55 -0.16 4.66
C TYR A 19 -7.25 0.32 5.32
N ASN A 20 -7.12 1.63 5.53
CA ASN A 20 -5.96 2.25 6.12
C ASN A 20 -5.76 1.89 7.59
N PHE A 21 -6.83 1.51 8.29
CA PHE A 21 -6.75 1.07 9.68
C PHE A 21 -6.43 -0.43 9.81
N ARG A 22 -6.96 -1.27 8.92
CA ARG A 22 -6.96 -2.73 9.11
C ARG A 22 -6.20 -3.51 8.03
N CYS A 23 -6.34 -3.12 6.77
CA CYS A 23 -5.92 -3.95 5.64
C CYS A 23 -4.50 -3.67 5.18
N TYR A 24 -4.03 -2.42 5.32
CA TYR A 24 -2.74 -1.98 4.81
C TYR A 24 -1.55 -2.77 5.36
N ILE A 25 -1.63 -3.28 6.60
CA ILE A 25 -0.52 -4.00 7.24
C ILE A 25 -0.14 -5.27 6.44
N CYS A 26 -1.12 -5.90 5.80
CA CYS A 26 -0.92 -7.06 4.93
C CYS A 26 -0.89 -6.69 3.45
N HIS A 27 -1.76 -5.76 3.03
CA HIS A 27 -1.96 -5.45 1.60
C HIS A 27 -1.21 -4.20 1.11
N ALA A 28 -0.41 -3.57 1.97
CA ALA A 28 0.27 -2.29 1.78
C ALA A 28 -0.69 -1.11 1.56
N TYR A 29 -0.20 0.11 1.82
CA TYR A 29 -0.93 1.29 1.35
C TYR A 29 -1.02 1.30 -0.17
N ALA A 30 -0.02 0.82 -0.92
CA ALA A 30 -0.11 0.76 -2.38
C ALA A 30 -1.05 -0.32 -2.94
N GLY A 31 -1.59 -1.20 -2.10
CA GLY A 31 -2.42 -2.33 -2.53
C GLY A 31 -1.64 -3.43 -3.23
N ASP A 32 -0.30 -3.36 -3.24
CA ASP A 32 0.59 -4.29 -3.93
C ASP A 32 1.03 -5.48 -3.07
N GLY A 33 0.62 -5.51 -1.80
CA GLY A 33 1.00 -6.56 -0.85
C GLY A 33 2.48 -6.54 -0.48
N LYS A 34 3.22 -5.47 -0.76
CA LYS A 34 4.62 -5.33 -0.34
C LYS A 34 4.68 -4.79 1.08
N THR A 35 4.60 -5.70 2.05
CA THR A 35 4.75 -5.37 3.47
C THR A 35 5.71 -6.31 4.17
N LEU A 36 6.20 -5.91 5.34
CA LEU A 36 6.99 -6.81 6.19
C LEU A 36 6.21 -8.08 6.54
N ALA A 37 4.89 -7.95 6.79
CA ALA A 37 4.03 -9.10 7.07
C ALA A 37 3.97 -10.06 5.87
N ALA A 38 3.93 -9.54 4.64
CA ALA A 38 3.88 -10.39 3.45
C ALA A 38 5.09 -11.33 3.30
N ASN A 39 6.26 -10.98 3.86
CA ASN A 39 7.47 -11.80 3.80
C ASN A 39 7.41 -13.05 4.68
N VAL A 40 6.52 -13.08 5.68
CA VAL A 40 6.37 -14.20 6.62
C VAL A 40 5.04 -14.94 6.46
N LEU A 41 4.19 -14.50 5.53
CA LEU A 41 2.88 -15.09 5.25
C LEU A 41 2.91 -16.00 4.02
N ALA A 42 2.42 -17.22 4.18
CA ALA A 42 2.26 -18.19 3.11
C ALA A 42 0.79 -18.65 3.02
N PRO A 43 0.09 -18.41 1.89
CA PRO A 43 0.51 -17.61 0.75
C PRO A 43 0.59 -16.11 1.07
N ARG A 44 1.37 -15.37 0.28
CA ARG A 44 1.46 -13.90 0.40
C ARG A 44 0.08 -13.23 0.23
N PRO A 45 -0.16 -12.09 0.92
CA PRO A 45 -1.33 -11.26 0.68
C PRO A 45 -1.46 -10.92 -0.80
N ARG A 46 -2.71 -10.85 -1.27
CA ARG A 46 -3.02 -10.60 -2.68
C ARG A 46 -2.55 -9.20 -3.09
N ASN A 47 -1.93 -9.12 -4.27
CA ASN A 47 -1.65 -7.85 -4.94
C ASN A 47 -2.91 -7.41 -5.71
N PHE A 48 -3.57 -6.34 -5.25
CA PHE A 48 -4.77 -5.79 -5.88
C PHE A 48 -4.48 -5.01 -7.16
N THR A 49 -3.22 -4.62 -7.38
CA THR A 49 -2.77 -3.90 -8.59
C THR A 49 -2.41 -4.83 -9.74
N ASP A 50 -2.19 -6.13 -9.47
CA ASP A 50 -1.89 -7.14 -10.48
C ASP A 50 -3.18 -7.68 -11.15
N PRO A 51 -3.41 -7.42 -12.45
CA PRO A 51 -4.59 -7.90 -13.16
C PRO A 51 -4.71 -9.42 -13.22
N ALA A 52 -3.59 -10.16 -13.23
CA ALA A 52 -3.60 -11.62 -13.25
C ALA A 52 -4.08 -12.16 -11.90
N GLU A 53 -3.64 -11.56 -10.79
CA GLU A 53 -4.08 -11.91 -9.45
C GLU A 53 -5.53 -11.52 -9.15
N MET A 54 -6.05 -10.48 -9.82
CA MET A 54 -7.43 -10.02 -9.68
C MET A 54 -8.38 -10.59 -10.75
N LYS A 55 -7.88 -11.42 -11.66
CA LYS A 55 -8.68 -12.05 -12.71
C LYS A 55 -9.78 -12.94 -12.10
N GLY A 56 -11.03 -12.71 -12.50
CA GLY A 56 -12.17 -13.50 -12.04
C GLY A 56 -12.58 -13.26 -10.57
N ILE A 57 -11.99 -12.25 -9.92
CA ILE A 57 -12.41 -11.78 -8.62
C ILE A 57 -13.38 -10.62 -8.86
N ASP A 58 -14.69 -10.87 -8.72
CA ASP A 58 -15.76 -9.86 -8.80
C ASP A 58 -16.07 -9.26 -7.41
N ASN A 59 -16.97 -8.27 -7.32
CA ASN A 59 -17.30 -7.62 -6.04
C ASN A 59 -17.87 -8.62 -5.02
N ARG A 60 -18.70 -9.56 -5.47
CA ARG A 60 -19.30 -10.59 -4.59
C ARG A 60 -18.24 -11.52 -4.04
N ARG A 61 -17.27 -11.92 -4.86
CA ARG A 61 -16.16 -12.77 -4.43
C ARG A 61 -15.23 -12.05 -3.46
N MET A 62 -15.00 -10.75 -3.65
CA MET A 62 -14.27 -9.95 -2.66
C MET A 62 -15.03 -9.90 -1.34
N PHE A 63 -16.32 -9.54 -1.38
CA PHE A 63 -17.19 -9.51 -0.20
C PHE A 63 -17.15 -10.86 0.54
N PHE A 64 -17.28 -11.97 -0.19
CA PHE A 64 -17.23 -13.32 0.36
C PHE A 64 -15.93 -13.58 1.15
N PHE A 65 -14.78 -13.11 0.65
CA PHE A 65 -13.49 -13.27 1.36
C PHE A 65 -13.37 -12.37 2.58
N PHE A 66 -13.95 -11.17 2.58
CA PHE A 66 -14.03 -10.36 3.81
C PHE A 66 -14.95 -11.02 4.84
N PHE A 67 -16.08 -11.56 4.37
CA PHE A 67 -17.08 -12.17 5.24
C PHE A 67 -16.59 -13.48 5.87
N ASN A 68 -15.92 -14.35 5.11
CA ASN A 68 -15.52 -15.68 5.57
C ASN A 68 -14.03 -15.82 5.90
N GLY A 69 -13.23 -14.79 5.59
CA GLY A 69 -11.79 -14.96 5.45
C GLY A 69 -11.46 -15.81 4.21
N ARG A 70 -10.22 -16.26 4.12
CA ARG A 70 -9.75 -17.14 3.06
C ARG A 70 -8.98 -18.32 3.65
N GLN A 71 -9.61 -19.49 3.60
CA GLN A 71 -9.04 -20.74 4.09
C GLN A 71 -7.64 -21.01 3.52
N GLY A 72 -6.74 -21.48 4.38
CA GLY A 72 -5.35 -21.74 4.03
C GLY A 72 -4.49 -20.47 3.88
N THR A 73 -4.95 -19.34 4.41
CA THR A 73 -4.21 -18.06 4.44
C THR A 73 -4.41 -17.38 5.79
N ALA A 74 -3.61 -16.34 6.09
CA ALA A 74 -3.80 -15.53 7.29
C ALA A 74 -4.93 -14.49 7.19
N MET A 75 -5.69 -14.48 6.09
CA MET A 75 -6.84 -13.57 5.95
C MET A 75 -8.03 -14.13 6.71
N GLU A 76 -8.20 -13.67 7.95
CA GLU A 76 -9.33 -14.00 8.82
C GLU A 76 -10.64 -13.36 8.35
N SER A 77 -11.75 -13.83 8.94
CA SER A 77 -13.07 -13.24 8.75
C SER A 77 -13.18 -11.86 9.41
N PHE A 78 -13.88 -10.94 8.74
CA PHE A 78 -14.20 -9.60 9.24
C PHE A 78 -15.67 -9.44 9.65
N ARG A 79 -16.50 -10.48 9.56
CA ARG A 79 -17.95 -10.38 9.77
C ARG A 79 -18.36 -9.98 11.20
N GLU A 80 -17.51 -10.29 12.18
CA GLU A 80 -17.75 -9.96 13.60
C GLU A 80 -17.23 -8.56 13.97
N ILE A 81 -16.55 -7.87 13.05
CA ILE A 81 -15.87 -6.59 13.30
C ILE A 81 -16.24 -5.47 12.33
N LEU A 82 -16.86 -5.78 11.19
CA LEU A 82 -17.34 -4.82 10.20
C LEU A 82 -18.77 -5.16 9.80
N THR A 83 -19.60 -4.15 9.53
CA THR A 83 -20.93 -4.38 8.94
C THR A 83 -20.84 -4.72 7.46
N ASP A 84 -21.92 -5.24 6.88
CA ASP A 84 -21.99 -5.53 5.44
C ASP A 84 -21.72 -4.26 4.61
N GLU A 85 -22.29 -3.11 5.00
CA GLU A 85 -22.06 -1.83 4.32
C GLU A 85 -20.60 -1.36 4.42
N GLU A 86 -19.96 -1.63 5.54
CA GLU A 86 -18.53 -1.35 5.74
C GLU A 86 -17.66 -2.24 4.85
N ILE A 87 -17.95 -3.55 4.79
CA ILE A 87 -17.26 -4.46 3.87
C ILE A 87 -17.45 -4.01 2.42
N GLU A 88 -18.67 -3.69 2.01
CA GLU A 88 -18.95 -3.16 0.67
C GLU A 88 -18.18 -1.86 0.39
N SER A 89 -18.00 -1.01 1.41
CA SER A 89 -17.22 0.22 1.30
C SER A 89 -15.75 -0.09 1.03
N VAL A 90 -15.16 -1.06 1.74
CA VAL A 90 -13.77 -1.52 1.49
C VAL A 90 -13.63 -2.11 0.10
N VAL A 91 -14.58 -2.94 -0.35
CA VAL A 91 -14.59 -3.51 -1.71
C VAL A 91 -14.65 -2.40 -2.77
N ALA A 92 -15.53 -1.41 -2.59
CA ALA A 92 -15.65 -0.26 -3.48
C ALA A 92 -14.35 0.55 -3.54
N PHE A 93 -13.70 0.76 -2.39
CA PHE A 93 -12.41 1.43 -2.34
C PHE A 93 -11.30 0.65 -3.07
N ILE A 94 -11.15 -0.66 -2.84
CA ILE A 94 -10.12 -1.47 -3.52
C ILE A 94 -10.31 -1.43 -5.05
N ARG A 95 -11.57 -1.55 -5.51
CA ARG A 95 -11.92 -1.45 -6.94
C ARG A 95 -11.53 -0.11 -7.53
N TYR A 96 -12.03 0.95 -6.93
CA TYR A 96 -11.79 2.28 -7.40
C TYR A 96 -10.30 2.63 -7.37
N ALA A 97 -9.63 2.36 -6.25
CA ALA A 97 -8.28 2.83 -6.01
C ALA A 97 -7.23 2.05 -6.81
N PHE A 98 -7.27 0.72 -6.77
CA PHE A 98 -6.20 -0.13 -7.29
C PHE A 98 -6.48 -0.68 -8.68
N ILE A 99 -7.75 -0.88 -9.04
CA ILE A 99 -8.14 -1.52 -10.29
C ILE A 99 -8.54 -0.48 -11.34
N GLU A 100 -9.46 0.43 -11.00
CA GLU A 100 -9.99 1.43 -11.93
C GLU A 100 -9.04 2.61 -12.14
N LYS A 101 -8.65 3.26 -11.03
CA LYS A 101 -7.81 4.48 -11.08
C LYS A 101 -6.31 4.18 -10.99
N LYS A 102 -5.94 3.01 -10.49
CA LYS A 102 -4.54 2.55 -10.33
C LYS A 102 -3.69 3.63 -9.65
N PHE A 103 -4.19 4.15 -8.53
CA PHE A 103 -3.44 5.13 -7.76
C PHE A 103 -2.19 4.46 -7.18
N LYS A 104 -1.02 5.02 -7.49
CA LYS A 104 0.27 4.53 -6.99
C LYS A 104 0.63 5.12 -5.63
N ASN A 105 -0.05 6.21 -5.26
CA ASN A 105 0.14 6.89 -4.00
C ASN A 105 -1.21 7.25 -3.40
N ILE A 106 -1.71 6.37 -2.54
CA ILE A 106 -2.73 6.72 -1.55
C ILE A 106 -1.96 7.17 -0.31
N ASN A 107 -1.59 8.46 -0.31
CA ASN A 107 -0.80 9.07 0.74
C ASN A 107 -1.28 8.56 2.11
N TYR A 108 -0.37 7.93 2.85
CA TYR A 108 -0.56 7.74 4.29
C TYR A 108 -0.61 9.12 4.94
N HIS A 109 0.28 10.04 4.56
CA HIS A 109 0.25 11.42 5.08
C HIS A 109 -0.90 12.20 4.47
N SER A 110 -2.01 12.30 5.19
CA SER A 110 -3.11 13.16 4.81
C SER A 110 -3.57 14.00 6.02
N PRO A 111 -4.20 15.15 5.78
CA PRO A 111 -4.80 15.92 6.88
C PRO A 111 -5.74 15.06 7.74
N GLU A 112 -6.44 14.12 7.11
CA GLU A 112 -7.45 13.27 7.74
C GLU A 112 -6.86 12.23 8.73
N ASN A 113 -5.59 11.85 8.59
CA ASN A 113 -4.89 11.03 9.59
C ASN A 113 -4.00 11.84 10.54
N GLN A 114 -4.27 13.15 10.66
CA GLN A 114 -3.58 14.09 11.56
C GLN A 114 -2.11 14.35 11.22
N TRP A 115 -1.65 13.98 10.02
CA TRP A 115 -0.33 14.32 9.52
C TRP A 115 -0.35 15.66 8.77
N TYR A 116 -0.67 16.74 9.49
CA TYR A 116 -0.60 18.11 8.96
C TYR A 116 0.85 18.58 8.82
N ASP A 117 1.12 19.42 7.81
CA ASP A 117 2.38 20.15 7.67
C ASP A 117 3.64 19.26 7.68
N PHE A 118 3.54 17.98 7.27
CA PHE A 118 4.66 17.02 7.32
C PHE A 118 5.92 17.57 6.64
N GLU A 119 5.77 18.20 5.47
CA GLU A 119 6.92 18.77 4.74
C GLU A 119 7.59 19.92 5.49
N LYS A 120 6.82 20.69 6.25
CA LYS A 120 7.29 21.81 7.07
C LYS A 120 7.86 21.34 8.42
N LYS A 121 7.27 20.29 9.00
CA LYS A 121 7.64 19.74 10.32
C LYS A 121 8.82 18.78 10.24
N TYR A 122 8.96 18.07 9.11
CA TYR A 122 10.01 17.08 8.87
C TYR A 122 10.68 17.28 7.50
N PRO A 123 11.25 18.47 7.20
CA PRO A 123 11.85 18.75 5.89
C PRO A 123 13.04 17.85 5.56
N LYS A 124 13.67 17.24 6.57
CA LYS A 124 14.74 16.25 6.38
C LYS A 124 14.21 14.88 5.97
N ALA A 125 13.04 14.45 6.46
CA ALA A 125 12.46 13.14 6.14
C ALA A 125 12.16 12.96 4.63
N ILE A 126 11.93 14.06 3.91
CA ILE A 126 11.71 14.09 2.46
C ILE A 126 13.02 13.92 1.67
N LYS A 127 14.17 14.30 2.25
CA LYS A 127 15.46 14.39 1.55
C LYS A 127 16.25 13.07 1.48
N TYR A 128 15.83 12.01 2.16
CA TYR A 128 16.68 10.83 2.36
C TYR A 128 16.68 9.78 1.23
N PHE A 129 16.00 9.98 0.10
CA PHE A 129 15.70 8.88 -0.83
C PHE A 129 15.94 9.17 -2.32
N LEU A 130 17.09 9.72 -2.71
CA LEU A 130 17.41 9.92 -4.13
C LEU A 130 18.80 9.38 -4.47
N TYR A 131 18.87 8.14 -4.99
CA TYR A 131 19.91 7.71 -5.93
C TYR A 131 19.42 8.00 -7.32
N GLU A 132 20.33 8.49 -8.13
CA GLU A 132 20.16 8.63 -9.56
C GLU A 132 21.20 7.68 -10.17
N GLY A 133 20.79 6.42 -10.45
CA GLY A 133 21.65 5.38 -11.04
C GLY A 133 20.98 3.99 -11.11
N GLU A 134 21.47 3.13 -12.00
CA GLU A 134 20.98 1.76 -12.23
C GLU A 134 21.24 0.84 -11.02
N ASP A 135 20.47 -0.24 -10.89
CA ASP A 135 20.57 -1.16 -9.73
C ASP A 135 21.94 -1.84 -9.70
N ASP A 136 22.50 -2.07 -10.88
CA ASP A 136 23.82 -2.64 -11.10
C ASP A 136 24.95 -1.67 -10.74
N SER A 137 24.67 -0.36 -10.63
CA SER A 137 25.65 0.64 -10.22
C SER A 137 25.70 0.85 -8.70
N LEU A 138 24.84 0.15 -7.93
CA LEU A 138 24.86 0.19 -6.47
C LEU A 138 26.07 -0.55 -5.90
N THR A 139 26.67 0.00 -4.84
CA THR A 139 27.63 -0.77 -4.02
C THR A 139 26.89 -1.89 -3.28
N GLU A 140 27.62 -2.91 -2.82
CA GLU A 140 27.00 -4.01 -2.07
C GLU A 140 26.28 -3.53 -0.80
N GLU A 141 26.80 -2.53 -0.10
CA GLU A 141 26.11 -1.93 1.06
C GLU A 141 24.79 -1.26 0.66
N LEU A 142 24.75 -0.59 -0.49
CA LEU A 142 23.55 0.02 -1.02
C LEU A 142 22.52 -1.03 -1.45
N LYS A 143 22.96 -2.14 -2.06
CA LYS A 143 22.08 -3.27 -2.40
C LYS A 143 21.47 -3.92 -1.15
N ILE A 144 22.28 -4.16 -0.12
CA ILE A 144 21.80 -4.70 1.17
C ILE A 144 20.75 -3.76 1.77
N GLY A 145 21.07 -2.47 1.83
CA GLY A 145 20.16 -1.49 2.35
C GLY A 145 18.86 -1.39 1.53
N LYS A 146 18.97 -1.41 0.19
CA LYS A 146 17.83 -1.45 -0.73
C LYS A 146 16.89 -2.60 -0.39
N GLY A 147 17.44 -3.80 -0.21
CA GLY A 147 16.68 -4.97 0.22
C GLY A 147 15.95 -4.73 1.55
N ILE A 148 16.64 -4.23 2.57
CA ILE A 148 16.03 -3.95 3.90
C ILE A 148 14.87 -2.95 3.78
N PHE A 149 15.03 -1.89 2.97
CA PHE A 149 14.00 -0.89 2.79
C PHE A 149 12.79 -1.47 2.04
N GLU A 150 13.01 -2.22 0.96
CA GLU A 150 11.97 -2.90 0.18
C GLU A 150 11.22 -3.95 0.99
N THR A 151 11.86 -4.57 1.99
CA THR A 151 11.19 -5.59 2.81
C THR A 151 10.51 -5.03 4.05
N SER A 152 10.92 -3.85 4.53
CA SER A 152 10.53 -3.36 5.87
C SER A 152 9.89 -1.98 5.83
N CYS A 153 10.51 -1.04 5.11
CA CYS A 153 10.13 0.37 5.12
C CYS A 153 9.08 0.70 4.05
N ILE A 154 9.04 -0.05 2.95
CA ILE A 154 8.14 0.18 1.81
C ILE A 154 6.66 0.15 2.19
N THR A 155 6.32 -0.58 3.26
CA THR A 155 4.95 -0.68 3.81
C THR A 155 4.33 0.70 4.01
N CYS A 156 5.13 1.66 4.50
CA CYS A 156 4.69 3.02 4.81
C CYS A 156 5.35 4.08 3.90
N HIS A 157 6.58 3.84 3.45
CA HIS A 157 7.34 4.79 2.63
C HIS A 157 7.36 4.33 1.18
N LEU A 158 6.68 5.04 0.30
CA LEU A 158 6.71 4.71 -1.13
C LEU A 158 8.05 5.09 -1.77
N VAL A 159 8.57 4.22 -2.64
CA VAL A 159 9.53 4.63 -3.65
C VAL A 159 8.73 5.34 -4.74
N LYS A 160 8.99 6.64 -4.94
CA LYS A 160 8.26 7.43 -5.94
C LYS A 160 8.72 6.99 -7.33
N GLU A 161 7.94 6.15 -8.00
CA GLU A 161 8.09 5.96 -9.45
C GLU A 161 7.79 7.30 -10.14
N ARG A 162 8.83 8.04 -10.52
CA ARG A 162 8.73 8.83 -11.73
C ARG A 162 9.17 7.93 -12.87
N HIS A 163 8.54 8.15 -14.01
CA HIS A 163 9.00 7.62 -15.27
C HIS A 163 10.53 7.77 -15.30
N GLU A 164 11.23 6.65 -15.57
CA GLU A 164 12.69 6.46 -15.45
C GLU A 164 13.14 6.00 -14.03
N GLU A 165 13.31 4.68 -13.92
CA GLU A 165 14.11 3.86 -12.99
C GLU A 165 14.60 4.52 -11.67
N ILE A 166 14.21 3.99 -10.50
CA ILE A 166 14.83 4.43 -9.22
C ILE A 166 15.06 3.27 -8.24
N ASN A 167 16.29 3.28 -7.73
CA ASN A 167 16.89 2.40 -6.74
C ASN A 167 17.16 3.14 -5.40
N ILE A 168 17.34 2.40 -4.31
CA ILE A 168 17.37 2.91 -2.93
C ILE A 168 18.81 3.27 -2.47
N ILE A 169 19.03 4.43 -1.81
CA ILE A 169 20.33 4.84 -1.20
C ILE A 169 20.38 4.69 0.31
N PHE A 170 21.55 4.29 0.81
CA PHE A 170 22.09 4.55 2.15
C PHE A 170 23.29 5.51 2.06
N ARG A 171 23.23 6.67 2.71
CA ARG A 171 24.33 7.65 2.66
C ARG A 171 25.47 7.21 3.58
N LYS A 172 26.69 7.11 3.07
CA LYS A 172 27.90 7.05 3.91
C LYS A 172 28.17 8.46 4.42
N GLU A 173 28.06 8.66 5.74
CA GLU A 173 28.44 9.94 6.35
C GLU A 173 29.94 10.20 6.12
N LYS A 174 30.29 11.48 5.89
CA LYS A 174 31.67 11.98 5.90
C LYS A 174 32.05 12.34 7.32
#